data_AF-A0AAW9SS33-F1
#
_entry.id   AF-A0AAW9SS33-F1
#
_cell.length_a   1.000
_cell.length_b   1.000
_cell.length_c   1.000
_cell.angle_alpha   90.00
_cell.angle_beta   90.00
_cell.angle_gamma   90.00
#
_symmetry.space_group_name_H-M   'P 1'
#
loop_
_entity.id
_entity.type
_entity.pdbx_description
1 polymer ?
#
loop_
_entity_poly.entity_id
_entity_poly.type
_entity_poly.pdbx_seq_one_letter_code
_entity_poly.pdbx_strand_id
1 'polypeptide(L)'
;MKPFSLPLSHPSPATDVPVTPDTAGAALRSGFRHHLRRATAPQHEAAEAAFAPLTADLGQGLRGFLCAQRQAFATLAAAPSPAQISHQITLDLLDRLDRDLGPRTDAPQDPPPLDPLAVDYLVLGSRLGTEVLRRRLLDEMPDVTLPMYFRAPPATAEWQRVCAALDGVTLNSAPAARIEIDVRRGFDIFAAAAYAASEGQGSTEGQP
;
A
#
# COMPACT_ATOMS: atom_id res chain seq x y z
N MET A 1 42.30 -58.40 -53.94
CA MET A 1 43.43 -58.04 -53.04
C MET A 1 42.89 -57.10 -51.94
N LYS A 2 42.85 -57.58 -50.69
CA LYS A 2 42.83 -56.73 -49.46
C LYS A 2 44.21 -56.01 -49.34
N PRO A 3 44.53 -55.13 -48.35
CA PRO A 3 43.82 -54.63 -47.14
C PRO A 3 43.97 -53.08 -47.01
N PHE A 4 43.57 -52.30 -45.97
CA PHE A 4 44.03 -52.31 -44.56
C PHE A 4 43.27 -51.26 -43.71
N SER A 5 43.15 -51.53 -42.41
CA SER A 5 42.37 -50.86 -41.37
C SER A 5 43.03 -49.64 -40.68
N LEU A 6 42.17 -48.69 -40.23
CA LEU A 6 42.06 -47.87 -38.98
C LEU A 6 43.33 -47.37 -38.20
N PRO A 7 43.21 -46.24 -37.45
CA PRO A 7 42.75 -46.33 -36.05
C PRO A 7 41.68 -45.30 -35.60
N LEU A 8 40.91 -45.75 -34.61
CA LEU A 8 40.01 -44.97 -33.75
C LEU A 8 40.76 -43.86 -32.98
N SER A 9 40.09 -42.72 -32.78
CA SER A 9 40.40 -41.79 -31.70
C SER A 9 39.09 -41.25 -31.13
N HIS A 10 38.80 -41.63 -29.89
CA HIS A 10 37.81 -41.00 -29.04
C HIS A 10 38.34 -39.66 -28.51
N PRO A 11 37.50 -38.62 -28.42
CA PRO A 11 37.65 -37.63 -27.36
C PRO A 11 36.72 -37.97 -26.18
N SER A 12 37.31 -38.05 -24.99
CA SER A 12 36.65 -38.10 -23.68
C SER A 12 35.97 -36.76 -23.34
N PRO A 13 35.04 -36.72 -22.37
CA PRO A 13 34.15 -35.60 -22.14
C PRO A 13 34.88 -34.45 -21.47
N ALA A 14 34.82 -33.27 -22.09
CA ALA A 14 35.22 -32.03 -21.45
C ALA A 14 34.15 -31.63 -20.42
N THR A 15 34.54 -31.77 -19.16
CA THR A 15 34.13 -31.03 -17.97
C THR A 15 32.96 -30.05 -18.16
N ASP A 16 31.80 -30.49 -17.70
CA ASP A 16 30.63 -29.64 -17.46
C ASP A 16 30.98 -28.65 -16.34
N VAL A 17 31.19 -27.39 -16.69
CA VAL A 17 31.30 -26.30 -15.72
C VAL A 17 29.87 -25.90 -15.37
N PRO A 18 29.42 -26.03 -14.11
CA PRO A 18 28.12 -25.51 -13.73
C PRO A 18 28.17 -23.99 -13.81
N VAL A 19 27.57 -23.43 -14.86
CA VAL A 19 27.16 -22.03 -14.90
C VAL A 19 26.17 -21.86 -13.75
N THR A 20 26.63 -21.21 -12.68
CA THR A 20 25.75 -20.76 -11.61
C THR A 20 24.70 -19.83 -12.23
N PRO A 21 23.40 -20.06 -12.02
CA PRO A 21 22.39 -19.16 -12.51
C PRO A 21 22.47 -17.84 -11.73
N ASP A 22 22.91 -16.80 -12.44
CA ASP A 22 22.38 -15.43 -12.39
C ASP A 22 21.86 -14.94 -11.03
N THR A 23 22.72 -14.91 -10.02
CA THR A 23 22.41 -14.23 -8.74
C THR A 23 22.36 -12.71 -8.93
N ALA A 24 23.10 -12.19 -9.91
CA ALA A 24 23.12 -10.76 -10.25
C ALA A 24 21.80 -10.28 -10.89
N GLY A 25 21.21 -11.05 -11.79
CA GLY A 25 19.91 -10.76 -12.40
C GLY A 25 18.73 -10.99 -11.45
N ALA A 26 18.86 -11.87 -10.44
CA ALA A 26 17.88 -11.97 -9.36
C ALA A 26 17.90 -10.76 -8.42
N ALA A 27 19.09 -10.22 -8.12
CA ALA A 27 19.24 -8.98 -7.36
C ALA A 27 18.77 -7.74 -8.14
N LEU A 28 18.86 -7.76 -9.47
CA LEU A 28 18.28 -6.74 -10.36
C LEU A 28 16.75 -6.82 -10.46
N ARG A 29 16.13 -7.96 -10.08
CA ARG A 29 14.66 -8.16 -10.09
C ARG A 29 13.95 -7.70 -8.81
N SER A 30 14.68 -7.26 -7.78
CA SER A 30 14.09 -6.67 -6.56
C SER A 30 14.51 -5.21 -6.39
N GLY A 31 14.03 -4.35 -7.31
CA GLY A 31 14.19 -2.90 -7.22
C GLY A 31 13.62 -2.30 -5.93
N PHE A 32 13.86 -1.01 -5.69
CA PHE A 32 13.52 -0.35 -4.42
C PHE A 32 12.07 -0.55 -3.99
N ARG A 33 11.09 -0.60 -4.91
CA ARG A 33 9.69 -0.92 -4.59
C ARG A 33 9.52 -2.26 -3.86
N HIS A 34 10.21 -3.31 -4.30
CA HIS A 34 10.11 -4.63 -3.66
C HIS A 34 10.77 -4.61 -2.27
N HIS A 35 11.93 -3.96 -2.17
CA HIS A 35 12.58 -3.74 -0.88
C HIS A 35 11.68 -2.97 0.09
N LEU A 36 11.09 -1.86 -0.35
CA LEU A 36 10.19 -1.01 0.43
C LEU A 36 9.02 -1.83 0.99
N ARG A 37 8.30 -2.58 0.12
CA ARG A 37 7.19 -3.44 0.55
C ARG A 37 7.60 -4.43 1.64
N ARG A 38 8.76 -5.08 1.50
CA ARG A 38 9.26 -6.03 2.49
C ARG A 38 9.68 -5.33 3.78
N ALA A 39 10.37 -4.20 3.67
CA ALA A 39 10.88 -3.44 4.81
C ALA A 39 9.78 -2.77 5.64
N THR A 40 8.61 -2.51 5.03
CA THR A 40 7.45 -1.89 5.70
C THR A 40 6.34 -2.89 6.00
N ALA A 41 6.54 -4.19 5.74
CA ALA A 41 5.53 -5.22 5.98
C ALA A 41 5.06 -5.25 7.45
N PRO A 42 5.93 -5.16 8.48
CA PRO A 42 5.47 -5.14 9.87
C PRO A 42 4.54 -3.96 10.20
N GLN A 43 4.81 -2.78 9.63
CA GLN A 43 3.95 -1.60 9.83
C GLN A 43 2.62 -1.72 9.07
N HIS A 44 2.64 -2.32 7.88
CA HIS A 44 1.41 -2.64 7.15
C HIS A 44 0.55 -3.63 7.94
N GLU A 45 1.12 -4.72 8.45
CA GLU A 45 0.43 -5.71 9.28
C GLU A 45 -0.12 -5.09 10.57
N ALA A 46 0.65 -4.20 11.22
CA ALA A 46 0.17 -3.47 12.39
C ALA A 46 -1.01 -2.54 12.07
N ALA A 47 -0.98 -1.84 10.93
CA ALA A 47 -2.10 -1.04 10.46
C ALA A 47 -3.32 -1.92 10.16
N GLU A 48 -3.16 -3.06 9.48
CA GLU A 48 -4.25 -4.01 9.24
C GLU A 48 -4.84 -4.54 10.54
N ALA A 49 -4.01 -4.88 11.54
CA ALA A 49 -4.45 -5.31 12.85
C ALA A 49 -5.25 -4.21 13.58
N ALA A 50 -4.87 -2.95 13.44
CA ALA A 50 -5.61 -1.82 14.00
C ALA A 50 -6.98 -1.61 13.33
N PHE A 51 -7.10 -1.91 12.03
CA PHE A 51 -8.37 -1.89 11.30
C PHE A 51 -9.23 -3.14 11.48
N ALA A 52 -8.67 -4.24 12.02
CA ALA A 52 -9.37 -5.51 12.14
C ALA A 52 -10.70 -5.39 12.94
N PRO A 53 -10.78 -4.67 14.08
CA PRO A 53 -12.05 -4.50 14.80
C PRO A 53 -13.13 -3.79 13.96
N LEU A 54 -12.74 -2.73 13.22
CA LEU A 54 -13.63 -1.93 12.39
C LEU A 54 -14.11 -2.67 11.13
N THR A 55 -13.44 -3.75 10.77
CA THR A 55 -13.73 -4.53 9.56
C THR A 55 -14.16 -5.96 9.88
N ALA A 56 -14.18 -6.39 11.14
CA ALA A 56 -14.62 -7.73 11.52
C ALA A 56 -16.11 -7.95 11.16
N ASP A 57 -16.96 -7.00 11.54
CA ASP A 57 -18.34 -6.86 11.07
C ASP A 57 -18.44 -5.50 10.36
N LEU A 58 -18.46 -5.52 9.03
CA LEU A 58 -18.52 -4.28 8.26
C LEU A 58 -19.85 -3.55 8.48
N GLY A 59 -20.97 -4.23 8.79
CA GLY A 59 -22.25 -3.57 9.05
C GLY A 59 -22.18 -2.64 10.25
N GLN A 60 -21.56 -3.08 11.35
CA GLN A 60 -21.38 -2.27 12.57
C GLN A 60 -20.17 -1.34 12.48
N GLY A 61 -19.07 -1.81 11.88
CA GLY A 61 -17.79 -1.12 11.86
C GLY A 61 -17.64 -0.06 10.76
N LEU A 62 -18.54 -0.03 9.75
CA LEU A 62 -18.42 0.82 8.56
C LEU A 62 -18.15 2.28 8.89
N ARG A 63 -18.92 2.86 9.83
CA ARG A 63 -18.76 4.27 10.19
C ARG A 63 -17.39 4.54 10.79
N GLY A 64 -16.90 3.66 11.68
CA GLY A 64 -15.57 3.81 12.27
C GLY A 64 -14.46 3.66 11.23
N PHE A 65 -14.61 2.69 10.31
CA PHE A 65 -13.70 2.56 9.17
C PHE A 65 -13.62 3.84 8.34
N LEU A 66 -14.77 4.43 7.97
CA LEU A 66 -14.80 5.69 7.22
C LEU A 66 -14.19 6.86 8.02
N CYS A 67 -14.46 6.97 9.32
CA CYS A 67 -13.85 7.98 10.18
C CYS A 67 -12.32 7.84 10.21
N ALA A 68 -11.81 6.62 10.37
CA ALA A 68 -10.38 6.34 10.37
C ALA A 68 -9.72 6.69 9.03
N GLN A 69 -10.34 6.32 7.90
CA GLN A 69 -9.88 6.70 6.57
C GLN A 69 -9.80 8.22 6.41
N ARG A 70 -10.86 8.94 6.82
CA ARG A 70 -10.92 10.40 6.74
C ARG A 70 -9.82 11.05 7.56
N GLN A 71 -9.61 10.59 8.79
CA GLN A 71 -8.57 11.12 9.66
C GLN A 71 -7.18 10.89 9.05
N ALA A 72 -6.89 9.66 8.59
CA ALA A 72 -5.59 9.35 7.99
C ALA A 72 -5.33 10.19 6.73
N PHE A 73 -6.29 10.26 5.79
CA PHE A 73 -6.12 11.07 4.59
C PHE A 73 -5.99 12.56 4.88
N ALA A 74 -6.72 13.07 5.86
CA ALA A 74 -6.63 14.48 6.21
C ALA A 74 -5.27 14.83 6.82
N THR A 75 -4.71 13.95 7.66
CA THR A 75 -3.35 14.09 8.16
C THR A 75 -2.36 14.09 7.01
N LEU A 76 -2.44 13.13 6.09
CA LEU A 76 -1.56 13.08 4.91
C LEU A 76 -1.71 14.30 3.98
N ALA A 77 -2.90 14.93 3.93
CA ALA A 77 -3.16 16.11 3.13
C ALA A 77 -2.72 17.44 3.78
N ALA A 78 -2.37 17.44 5.07
CA ALA A 78 -2.05 18.66 5.82
C ALA A 78 -0.76 19.34 5.32
N ALA A 79 0.20 18.57 4.80
CA ALA A 79 1.46 19.06 4.24
C ALA A 79 1.57 18.71 2.74
N PRO A 80 0.82 19.39 1.86
CA PRO A 80 0.79 19.06 0.44
C PRO A 80 2.13 19.35 -0.25
N SER A 81 2.47 18.51 -1.23
CA SER A 81 3.63 18.72 -2.09
C SER A 81 3.22 18.82 -3.56
N PRO A 82 3.76 19.79 -4.33
CA PRO A 82 3.53 19.86 -5.78
C PRO A 82 4.01 18.62 -6.55
N ALA A 83 4.92 17.82 -5.97
CA ALA A 83 5.44 16.60 -6.57
C ALA A 83 4.52 15.37 -6.35
N GLN A 84 3.47 15.50 -5.53
CA GLN A 84 2.59 14.40 -5.15
C GLN A 84 1.61 14.04 -6.27
N ILE A 85 1.66 12.81 -6.76
CA ILE A 85 0.78 12.28 -7.82
C ILE A 85 -0.66 12.14 -7.30
N SER A 86 -0.81 11.70 -6.05
CA SER A 86 -2.08 11.35 -5.40
C SER A 86 -2.83 12.55 -4.82
N HIS A 87 -2.34 13.78 -4.96
CA HIS A 87 -2.90 14.95 -4.27
C HIS A 87 -4.40 15.16 -4.59
N GLN A 88 -4.76 15.22 -5.87
CA GLN A 88 -6.16 15.40 -6.29
C GLN A 88 -7.04 14.20 -5.90
N ILE A 89 -6.48 12.98 -5.92
CA ILE A 89 -7.19 11.79 -5.44
C ILE A 89 -7.48 11.90 -3.95
N THR A 90 -6.50 12.33 -3.15
CA THR A 90 -6.67 12.48 -1.70
C THR A 90 -7.79 13.47 -1.40
N LEU A 91 -7.87 14.58 -2.13
CA LEU A 91 -8.95 15.57 -1.98
C LEU A 91 -10.33 15.02 -2.39
N ASP A 92 -10.42 14.27 -3.50
CA ASP A 92 -11.67 13.60 -3.92
C ASP A 92 -12.11 12.56 -2.89
N LEU A 93 -11.19 11.79 -2.31
CA LEU A 93 -11.49 10.85 -1.24
C LEU A 93 -12.02 11.54 0.01
N LEU A 94 -11.41 12.66 0.42
CA LEU A 94 -11.86 13.45 1.56
C LEU A 94 -13.27 14.02 1.34
N ASP A 95 -13.53 14.61 0.16
CA ASP A 95 -14.86 15.12 -0.21
C ASP A 95 -15.93 14.02 -0.18
N ARG A 96 -15.61 12.81 -0.67
CA ARG A 96 -16.52 11.66 -0.56
C ARG A 96 -16.77 11.25 0.88
N LEU A 97 -15.73 11.20 1.71
CA LEU A 97 -15.84 10.85 3.12
C LEU A 97 -16.67 11.88 3.89
N ASP A 98 -16.55 13.17 3.56
CA ASP A 98 -17.37 14.22 4.16
C ASP A 98 -18.83 14.14 3.70
N ARG A 99 -19.12 13.68 2.47
CA ARG A 99 -20.50 13.35 2.08
C ARG A 99 -21.07 12.16 2.84
N ASP A 100 -20.24 11.17 3.15
CA ASP A 100 -20.66 9.97 3.88
C ASP A 100 -20.83 10.23 5.39
N LEU A 101 -20.04 11.13 5.98
CA LEU A 101 -19.95 11.32 7.45
C LEU A 101 -20.50 12.66 7.95
N GLY A 102 -20.71 13.63 7.06
CA GLY A 102 -20.85 15.05 7.40
C GLY A 102 -19.49 15.74 7.54
N PRO A 103 -19.44 17.09 7.55
CA PRO A 103 -18.19 17.84 7.61
C PRO A 103 -17.43 17.58 8.91
N ARG A 104 -16.10 17.66 8.85
CA ARG A 104 -15.25 17.64 10.05
C ARG A 104 -15.47 18.87 10.92
N THR A 105 -15.41 18.65 12.23
CA THR A 105 -15.38 19.72 13.24
C THR A 105 -14.00 19.89 13.87
N ASP A 106 -13.09 18.94 13.62
CA ASP A 106 -11.76 18.85 14.16
C ASP A 106 -10.70 19.31 13.14
N ALA A 107 -9.69 20.04 13.62
CA ALA A 107 -8.55 20.43 12.80
C ALA A 107 -7.65 19.21 12.55
N PRO A 108 -7.04 19.06 11.34
CA PRO A 108 -5.99 18.08 11.14
C PRO A 108 -4.88 18.25 12.18
N GLN A 109 -4.38 17.14 12.72
CA GLN A 109 -3.07 17.18 13.37
C GLN A 109 -2.04 17.45 12.29
N ASP A 110 -1.08 18.32 12.58
CA ASP A 110 -0.04 18.71 11.64
C ASP A 110 1.09 17.67 11.69
N PRO A 111 1.15 16.69 10.77
CA PRO A 111 2.22 15.71 10.80
C PRO A 111 3.53 16.37 10.35
N PRO A 112 4.68 15.80 10.74
CA PRO A 112 5.93 16.17 10.09
C PRO A 112 5.81 15.94 8.57
N PRO A 113 6.40 16.82 7.74
CA PRO A 113 6.33 16.68 6.29
C PRO A 113 6.95 15.35 5.86
N LEU A 114 6.16 14.54 5.16
CA LEU A 114 6.55 13.24 4.61
C LEU A 114 7.04 13.41 3.17
N ASP A 115 7.90 12.48 2.73
CA ASP A 115 8.29 12.38 1.33
C ASP A 115 7.05 12.19 0.43
N PRO A 116 6.89 12.96 -0.67
CA PRO A 116 5.71 12.87 -1.53
C PRO A 116 5.47 11.47 -2.11
N LEU A 117 6.55 10.74 -2.43
CA LEU A 117 6.44 9.40 -3.00
C LEU A 117 6.04 8.36 -1.95
N ALA A 118 6.36 8.61 -0.67
CA ALA A 118 5.85 7.83 0.46
C ALA A 118 4.33 8.04 0.62
N VAL A 119 3.87 9.29 0.58
CA VAL A 119 2.43 9.62 0.64
C VAL A 119 1.67 8.98 -0.52
N ASP A 120 2.21 9.10 -1.73
CA ASP A 120 1.64 8.49 -2.93
C ASP A 120 1.53 6.96 -2.82
N TYR A 121 2.56 6.30 -2.30
CA TYR A 121 2.54 4.85 -2.06
C TYR A 121 1.42 4.43 -1.10
N LEU A 122 1.23 5.18 -0.01
CA LEU A 122 0.22 4.89 1.01
C LEU A 122 -1.20 5.15 0.51
N VAL A 123 -1.45 6.33 -0.08
CA VAL A 123 -2.79 6.73 -0.56
C VAL A 123 -3.26 5.80 -1.67
N LEU A 124 -2.41 5.52 -2.65
CA LEU A 124 -2.79 4.65 -3.75
C LEU A 124 -2.76 3.16 -3.36
N GLY A 125 -1.87 2.76 -2.45
CA GLY A 125 -1.83 1.41 -1.91
C GLY A 125 -3.12 1.05 -1.15
N SER A 126 -3.63 1.96 -0.32
CA SER A 126 -4.86 1.73 0.47
C SER A 126 -6.12 1.57 -0.39
N ARG A 127 -6.11 2.08 -1.63
CA ARG A 127 -7.20 1.87 -2.60
C ARG A 127 -7.39 0.40 -2.98
N LEU A 128 -6.31 -0.39 -3.00
CA LEU A 128 -6.39 -1.83 -3.30
C LEU A 128 -7.11 -2.58 -2.17
N GLY A 129 -6.75 -2.29 -0.91
CA GLY A 129 -7.44 -2.85 0.26
C GLY A 129 -8.91 -2.41 0.34
N THR A 130 -9.19 -1.16 -0.02
CA THR A 130 -10.56 -0.62 -0.08
C THR A 130 -11.42 -1.34 -1.12
N GLU A 131 -10.87 -1.77 -2.25
CA GLU A 131 -11.59 -2.55 -3.26
C GLU A 131 -11.93 -3.96 -2.77
N VAL A 132 -11.06 -4.59 -1.98
CA VAL A 132 -11.36 -5.88 -1.32
C VAL A 132 -12.52 -5.71 -0.34
N LEU A 133 -12.46 -4.68 0.51
CA LEU A 133 -13.53 -4.39 1.46
C LEU A 133 -14.86 -4.03 0.76
N ARG A 134 -14.80 -3.31 -0.36
CA ARG A 134 -15.99 -3.02 -1.18
C ARG A 134 -16.70 -4.28 -1.63
N ARG A 135 -15.96 -5.26 -2.16
CA ARG A 135 -16.52 -6.53 -2.64
C ARG A 135 -17.16 -7.29 -1.51
N ARG A 136 -16.42 -7.44 -0.41
CA ARG A 136 -16.91 -8.09 0.81
C ARG A 136 -18.18 -7.43 1.35
N LEU A 137 -18.24 -6.09 1.36
CA LEU A 137 -19.43 -5.33 1.78
C LEU A 137 -20.66 -5.65 0.92
N LEU A 138 -20.49 -5.74 -0.40
CA LEU A 138 -21.57 -6.09 -1.33
C LEU A 138 -21.96 -7.57 -1.22
N ASP A 139 -21.01 -8.45 -0.92
CA ASP A 139 -21.27 -9.87 -0.70
C ASP A 139 -22.03 -10.11 0.61
N GLU A 140 -21.66 -9.42 1.69
CA GLU A 140 -22.30 -9.51 3.01
C GLU A 140 -23.66 -8.78 3.05
N MET A 141 -23.80 -7.68 2.31
CA MET A 141 -25.02 -6.86 2.28
C MET A 141 -25.38 -6.43 0.84
N PRO A 142 -26.05 -7.29 0.06
CA PRO A 142 -26.35 -7.01 -1.36
C PRO A 142 -27.18 -5.75 -1.61
N ASP A 143 -28.04 -5.38 -0.66
CA ASP A 143 -28.94 -4.23 -0.76
C ASP A 143 -28.36 -2.94 -0.12
N VAL A 144 -27.09 -2.97 0.32
CA VAL A 144 -26.47 -1.81 0.97
C VAL A 144 -26.36 -0.63 0.00
N THR A 145 -26.74 0.56 0.46
CA THR A 145 -26.38 1.78 -0.25
C THR A 145 -24.89 2.03 -0.06
N LEU A 146 -24.10 1.72 -1.09
CA LEU A 146 -22.66 1.83 -1.03
C LEU A 146 -22.21 3.28 -0.72
N PRO A 147 -21.39 3.53 0.33
CA PRO A 147 -20.87 4.86 0.62
C PRO A 147 -20.10 5.46 -0.56
N MET A 148 -20.12 6.78 -0.70
CA MET A 148 -19.47 7.53 -1.77
C MET A 148 -17.96 7.27 -1.83
N TYR A 149 -17.32 7.03 -0.68
CA TYR A 149 -15.91 6.66 -0.56
C TYR A 149 -15.55 5.39 -1.35
N PHE A 150 -16.41 4.36 -1.31
CA PHE A 150 -16.21 3.12 -2.05
C PHE A 150 -16.52 3.27 -3.55
N ARG A 151 -17.23 4.32 -3.94
CA ARG A 151 -17.53 4.66 -5.35
C ARG A 151 -16.42 5.45 -6.04
N ALA A 152 -15.31 5.74 -5.36
CA ALA A 152 -14.19 6.44 -5.97
C ALA A 152 -13.64 5.66 -7.19
N PRO A 153 -13.30 6.34 -8.30
CA PRO A 153 -12.74 5.68 -9.48
C PRO A 153 -11.44 4.91 -9.18
N PRO A 154 -11.12 3.89 -9.98
CA PRO A 154 -9.82 3.23 -9.87
C PRO A 154 -8.68 4.19 -10.23
N ALA A 155 -7.59 4.13 -9.48
CA ALA A 155 -6.40 4.96 -9.67
C ALA A 155 -5.23 4.16 -10.30
N THR A 156 -5.55 3.29 -11.26
CA THR A 156 -4.58 2.32 -11.82
C THR A 156 -3.41 3.00 -12.52
N ALA A 157 -3.68 4.08 -13.27
CA ALA A 157 -2.64 4.83 -13.98
C ALA A 157 -1.71 5.58 -13.01
N GLU A 158 -2.27 6.16 -11.95
CA GLU A 158 -1.51 6.80 -10.88
C GLU A 158 -0.65 5.78 -10.14
N TRP A 159 -1.21 4.62 -9.81
CA TRP A 159 -0.46 3.55 -9.15
C TRP A 159 0.71 3.06 -10.00
N GLN A 160 0.52 2.91 -11.31
CA GLN A 160 1.59 2.58 -12.24
C GLN A 160 2.69 3.64 -12.28
N ARG A 161 2.33 4.95 -12.22
CA ARG A 161 3.30 6.04 -12.15
C ARG A 161 4.11 6.01 -10.85
N VAL A 162 3.47 5.76 -9.72
CA VAL A 162 4.16 5.60 -8.42
C VAL A 162 5.08 4.39 -8.43
N CYS A 163 4.61 3.27 -8.98
CA CYS A 163 5.40 2.07 -9.18
C CYS A 163 6.67 2.35 -10.00
N ALA A 164 6.55 3.06 -11.12
CA ALA A 164 7.68 3.42 -11.96
C ALA A 164 8.65 4.39 -11.25
N ALA A 165 8.12 5.38 -10.51
CA ALA A 165 8.92 6.31 -9.72
C ALA A 165 9.72 5.57 -8.63
N LEU A 166 9.09 4.65 -7.90
CA LEU A 166 9.76 3.82 -6.89
C LEU A 166 10.80 2.88 -7.49
N ASP A 167 10.53 2.31 -8.67
CA ASP A 167 11.50 1.46 -9.38
C ASP A 167 12.73 2.27 -9.85
N GLY A 168 12.59 3.58 -10.05
CA GLY A 168 13.69 4.49 -10.37
C GLY A 168 14.55 4.93 -9.17
N VAL A 169 14.15 4.64 -7.94
CA VAL A 169 14.92 5.01 -6.74
C VAL A 169 16.09 4.06 -6.55
N THR A 170 17.30 4.61 -6.41
CA THR A 170 18.51 3.81 -6.12
C THR A 170 18.45 3.21 -4.72
N LEU A 171 18.62 1.89 -4.63
CA LEU A 171 18.66 1.16 -3.36
C LEU A 171 19.81 1.67 -2.46
N ASN A 172 19.62 1.66 -1.14
CA ASN A 172 20.59 2.12 -0.13
C ASN A 172 21.03 3.59 -0.27
N SER A 173 20.28 4.40 -1.02
CA SER A 173 20.51 5.84 -1.12
C SER A 173 19.81 6.60 0.03
N ALA A 174 20.22 7.85 0.28
CA ALA A 174 19.56 8.70 1.25
C ALA A 174 18.06 8.94 0.93
N PRO A 175 17.65 9.17 -0.34
CA PRO A 175 16.23 9.20 -0.71
C PRO A 175 15.49 7.89 -0.40
N ALA A 176 16.09 6.73 -0.69
CA ALA A 176 15.49 5.42 -0.39
C ALA A 176 15.23 5.25 1.11
N ALA A 177 16.21 5.58 1.95
CA ALA A 177 16.07 5.52 3.41
C ALA A 177 14.98 6.48 3.90
N ARG A 178 14.90 7.69 3.33
CA ARG A 178 13.88 8.68 3.68
C ARG A 178 12.46 8.20 3.36
N ILE A 179 12.25 7.69 2.15
CA ILE A 179 10.95 7.14 1.72
C ILE A 179 10.56 5.96 2.62
N GLU A 180 11.47 5.05 2.94
CA GLU A 180 11.18 3.92 3.83
C GLU A 180 10.72 4.39 5.22
N ILE A 181 11.43 5.35 5.82
CA ILE A 181 11.06 5.94 7.12
C ILE A 181 9.67 6.59 7.05
N ASP A 182 9.40 7.36 6.01
CA ASP A 182 8.14 8.10 5.89
C ASP A 182 6.96 7.19 5.53
N VAL A 183 7.15 6.10 4.80
CA VAL A 183 6.12 5.07 4.59
C VAL A 183 5.76 4.40 5.92
N ARG A 184 6.75 4.07 6.76
CA ARG A 184 6.48 3.52 8.11
C ARG A 184 5.64 4.48 8.95
N ARG A 185 6.03 5.75 9.01
CA ARG A 185 5.26 6.79 9.70
C ARG A 185 3.84 6.93 9.16
N GLY A 186 3.67 6.81 7.86
CA GLY A 186 2.35 6.84 7.26
C GLY A 186 1.47 5.65 7.65
N PHE A 187 2.02 4.44 7.74
CA PHE A 187 1.29 3.31 8.32
C PHE A 187 0.92 3.57 9.79
N ASP A 188 1.82 4.16 10.58
CA ASP A 188 1.53 4.54 11.97
C ASP A 188 0.38 5.55 12.06
N ILE A 189 0.27 6.49 11.11
CA ILE A 189 -0.87 7.43 11.00
C ILE A 189 -2.18 6.67 10.76
N PHE A 190 -2.19 5.70 9.85
CA PHE A 190 -3.37 4.87 9.58
C PHE A 190 -3.76 4.03 10.81
N ALA A 191 -2.78 3.43 11.50
CA ALA A 191 -3.03 2.66 12.71
C ALA A 191 -3.61 3.53 13.83
N ALA A 192 -3.02 4.71 14.08
CA ALA A 192 -3.51 5.65 15.09
C ALA A 192 -4.95 6.11 14.81
N ALA A 193 -5.28 6.37 13.53
CA ALA A 193 -6.63 6.73 13.13
C ALA A 193 -7.64 5.59 13.37
N ALA A 194 -7.25 4.34 13.12
CA ALA A 194 -8.09 3.17 13.37
C ALA A 194 -8.33 2.93 14.86
N TYR A 195 -7.31 3.10 15.71
CA TYR A 195 -7.45 3.01 17.17
C TYR A 195 -8.40 4.08 17.71
N ALA A 196 -8.20 5.34 17.32
CA ALA A 196 -9.08 6.45 17.74
C ALA A 196 -10.54 6.23 17.33
N ALA A 197 -10.78 5.72 16.11
CA ALA A 197 -12.12 5.41 15.63
C ALA A 197 -12.78 4.24 16.39
N SER A 198 -11.99 3.26 16.84
CA SER A 198 -12.48 2.12 17.61
C SER A 198 -12.87 2.53 19.04
N GLU A 199 -12.08 3.40 19.69
CA GLU A 199 -12.39 3.93 21.02
C GLU A 199 -13.69 4.77 21.02
N GLY A 200 -13.92 5.52 19.93
CA GLY A 200 -15.13 6.31 19.76
C GLY A 200 -16.43 5.50 19.60
N GLN A 201 -16.35 4.23 19.18
CA GLN A 201 -17.53 3.34 19.05
C GLN A 201 -18.04 2.83 20.40
N GLY A 202 -17.14 2.64 21.37
CA GLY A 202 -17.48 2.12 22.71
C GLY A 202 -18.20 3.12 23.62
N SER A 203 -18.32 4.39 23.23
CA SER A 203 -18.92 5.45 24.06
C SER A 203 -20.40 5.74 23.76
N THR A 204 -20.99 5.11 22.74
CA THR A 204 -22.40 5.34 22.32
C THR A 204 -23.40 4.28 22.77
N GLU A 205 -23.00 3.30 23.59
CA GLU A 205 -23.90 2.35 24.26
C GLU A 205 -23.92 2.62 25.76
N GLY A 206 -24.71 3.61 26.18
CA GLY A 206 -24.87 3.87 27.62
C GLY A 206 -25.46 5.22 27.94
N GLN A 207 -26.73 5.47 27.60
CA GLN A 207 -27.53 6.39 28.40
C GLN A 207 -29.00 5.94 28.38
N PRO A 208 -29.64 5.74 29.56
CA PRO A 208 -31.01 5.25 29.69
C PRO A 208 -32.07 6.23 29.19
#